data_AF-A0A0F9G869-F1
#
_entry.id   AF-A0A0F9G869-F1
#
_cell.length_a   1.000
_cell.length_b   1.000
_cell.length_c   1.000
_cell.angle_alpha   90.00
_cell.angle_beta   90.00
_cell.angle_gamma   90.00
#
_symmetry.space_group_name_H-M   'P 1'
#
loop_
_entity.id
_entity.type
_entity.pdbx_description
1 polymer ?
#
loop_
_entity_poly.entity_id
_entity_poly.type
_entity_poly.pdbx_seq_one_letter_code
_entity_poly.pdbx_strand_id
1 'polypeptide(L)'
;MSQKKLNVIVYSDYICPFCYIGYHRIEKLKEQFDLEVEWRPFELHPETPKEGFRMDSISFPREYLEMVLANVKRLADEDGLEIKFSGKLP
;
A
#
# COMPACT_ATOMS: atom_id res chain seq x y z
N MET A 1 -18.00 -26.75 -14.78
CA MET A 1 -18.31 -26.17 -13.46
C MET A 1 -18.01 -24.69 -13.55
N SER A 2 -19.01 -23.82 -13.34
CA SER A 2 -18.80 -22.38 -13.36
C SER A 2 -17.94 -22.01 -12.17
N GLN A 3 -16.73 -21.47 -12.40
CA GLN A 3 -15.94 -20.85 -11.33
C GLN A 3 -16.79 -19.75 -10.70
N LYS A 4 -16.85 -19.70 -9.36
CA LYS A 4 -17.63 -18.70 -8.64
C LYS A 4 -16.81 -17.41 -8.60
N LYS A 5 -17.34 -16.33 -9.19
CA LYS A 5 -16.73 -15.00 -9.13
C LYS A 5 -16.53 -14.55 -7.67
N LEU A 6 -15.33 -14.10 -7.35
CA LEU A 6 -14.95 -13.60 -6.03
C LEU A 6 -14.95 -12.08 -6.05
N ASN A 7 -15.73 -11.46 -5.16
CA ASN A 7 -15.81 -10.01 -5.04
C ASN A 7 -14.90 -9.55 -3.90
N VAL A 8 -14.01 -8.59 -4.19
CA VAL A 8 -13.05 -8.04 -3.23
C VAL A 8 -13.16 -6.51 -3.24
N ILE A 9 -13.34 -5.92 -2.07
CA ILE A 9 -13.28 -4.46 -1.90
C ILE A 9 -11.92 -4.12 -1.31
N VAL A 10 -11.20 -3.22 -1.96
CA VAL A 10 -9.85 -2.81 -1.56
C VAL A 10 -9.88 -1.34 -1.19
N TYR A 11 -9.58 -1.06 0.06
CA TYR A 11 -9.34 0.30 0.52
C TYR A 11 -7.86 0.63 0.36
N SER A 12 -7.56 1.71 -0.35
CA SER A 12 -6.18 2.07 -0.67
C SER A 12 -5.93 3.56 -0.55
N ASP A 13 -4.76 3.88 -0.01
CA ASP A 13 -4.17 5.21 -0.04
C ASP A 13 -2.90 5.17 -0.90
N TYR A 14 -2.69 6.20 -1.73
CA TYR A 14 -1.54 6.30 -2.63
C TYR A 14 -0.23 6.61 -1.88
N ILE A 15 -0.29 7.15 -0.65
CA ILE A 15 0.91 7.35 0.18
C ILE A 15 1.35 6.06 0.90
N CYS A 16 0.48 5.04 0.93
CA CYS A 16 0.74 3.82 1.67
C CYS A 16 1.61 2.85 0.86
N PRO A 17 2.84 2.54 1.30
CA PRO A 17 3.71 1.61 0.57
C PRO A 17 3.14 0.18 0.52
N PHE A 18 2.41 -0.23 1.55
CA PHE A 18 1.78 -1.55 1.56
C PHE A 18 0.63 -1.65 0.56
N CYS A 19 -0.10 -0.56 0.29
CA CYS A 19 -1.14 -0.54 -0.72
C CYS A 19 -0.55 -0.76 -2.12
N TYR A 20 0.64 -0.24 -2.42
CA TYR A 20 1.33 -0.49 -3.69
C TYR A 20 1.71 -1.98 -3.86
N ILE A 21 2.27 -2.60 -2.82
CA ILE A 21 2.56 -4.04 -2.83
C ILE A 21 1.27 -4.86 -2.95
N GLY A 22 0.22 -4.48 -2.21
CA GLY A 22 -1.09 -5.12 -2.27
C GLY A 22 -1.71 -5.06 -3.66
N TYR A 23 -1.61 -3.92 -4.34
CA TYR A 23 -2.04 -3.76 -5.73
C TYR A 23 -1.37 -4.78 -6.65
N HIS A 24 -0.03 -4.87 -6.60
CA HIS A 24 0.70 -5.84 -7.40
C HIS A 24 0.27 -7.30 -7.13
N ARG A 25 0.05 -7.65 -5.85
CA ARG A 25 -0.43 -8.99 -5.49
C ARG A 25 -1.86 -9.26 -5.96
N ILE A 26 -2.74 -8.26 -5.93
CA ILE A 26 -4.11 -8.37 -6.46
C ILE A 26 -4.08 -8.61 -7.97
N GLU A 27 -3.22 -7.90 -8.71
CA GLU A 27 -3.07 -8.13 -10.14
C GLU A 27 -2.62 -9.56 -10.44
N LYS A 28 -1.64 -10.10 -9.68
CA LYS A 28 -1.25 -11.52 -9.79
C LYS A 28 -2.40 -12.48 -9.44
N LEU A 29 -3.21 -12.18 -8.42
CA LEU A 29 -4.34 -13.02 -8.03
C LEU A 29 -5.43 -13.09 -9.11
N LYS A 30 -5.65 -12.01 -9.87
CA LYS A 30 -6.59 -12.00 -11.00
C LYS A 30 -6.19 -12.97 -12.11
N GLU A 31 -4.93 -13.37 -12.21
CA GLU A 31 -4.48 -14.39 -13.17
C GLU A 31 -4.91 -15.81 -12.77
N GLN A 32 -5.19 -16.04 -11.48
CA GLN A 32 -5.48 -17.37 -10.92
C GLN A 32 -6.97 -17.58 -10.59
N PHE A 33 -7.70 -16.50 -10.40
CA PHE A 33 -9.07 -16.51 -9.90
C PHE A 33 -9.94 -15.51 -10.66
N ASP A 34 -11.23 -15.82 -10.80
CA ASP A 34 -12.23 -14.88 -11.34
C ASP A 34 -12.56 -13.83 -10.26
N LEU A 35 -11.75 -12.76 -10.19
CA LEU A 35 -11.85 -11.68 -9.21
C LEU A 35 -12.53 -10.43 -9.79
N GLU A 36 -13.57 -9.94 -9.10
CA GLU A 36 -14.08 -8.58 -9.25
C GLU A 36 -13.52 -7.71 -8.12
N VAL A 37 -12.74 -6.70 -8.47
CA VAL A 37 -12.10 -5.81 -7.49
C VAL A 37 -12.73 -4.44 -7.54
N GLU A 38 -13.34 -4.02 -6.43
CA GLU A 38 -13.82 -2.65 -6.22
C GLU A 38 -12.77 -1.86 -5.43
N TRP A 39 -12.18 -0.85 -6.05
CA TRP A 39 -11.21 0.04 -5.41
C TRP A 39 -11.92 1.20 -4.73
N ARG A 40 -11.64 1.40 -3.44
CA ARG A 40 -12.16 2.50 -2.63
C ARG A 40 -10.99 3.35 -2.11
N PRO A 41 -10.86 4.61 -2.55
CA PRO A 41 -9.88 5.52 -1.97
C PRO A 41 -10.12 5.68 -0.47
N PHE A 42 -9.04 5.72 0.30
CA PHE A 42 -9.06 5.99 1.73
C PHE A 42 -7.92 6.96 2.05
N GLU A 43 -8.20 7.99 2.84
CA GLU A 43 -7.17 8.92 3.32
C GLU A 43 -6.71 8.44 4.70
N LEU A 44 -5.46 7.97 4.80
CA LEU A 44 -4.85 7.58 6.08
C LEU A 44 -4.62 8.79 6.99
N HIS A 45 -4.27 9.92 6.38
CA HIS A 45 -3.97 11.18 7.04
C HIS A 45 -4.83 12.31 6.44
N PRO A 46 -6.15 12.34 6.69
CA PRO A 46 -7.04 13.40 6.18
C PRO A 46 -6.67 14.80 6.71
N GLU A 47 -5.88 14.87 7.78
CA GLU A 47 -5.34 16.10 8.36
C GLU A 47 -4.16 16.70 7.57
N THR A 48 -3.69 16.03 6.52
CA THR A 48 -2.51 16.46 5.76
C THR A 48 -2.71 17.85 5.12
N PRO A 49 -1.84 18.84 5.39
CA PRO A 49 -1.91 20.14 4.72
C PRO A 49 -1.67 20.01 3.21
N LYS A 50 -2.12 21.00 2.43
CA LYS A 50 -1.91 21.02 0.96
C LYS A 50 -0.44 21.04 0.56
N GLU A 51 0.41 21.56 1.43
CA GLU A 51 1.84 21.62 1.24
C GLU A 51 2.54 20.30 1.61
N GLY A 52 1.81 19.32 2.14
CA GLY A 52 2.31 18.07 2.69
C GLY A 52 3.00 18.23 4.04
N PHE A 53 3.47 17.13 4.60
CA PHE A 53 4.28 17.13 5.83
C PHE A 53 5.49 16.20 5.72
N ARG A 54 6.44 16.37 6.64
CA ARG A 54 7.66 15.56 6.63
C ARG A 54 7.40 14.20 7.25
N MET A 55 7.95 13.14 6.69
CA MET A 55 7.76 11.78 7.23
C MET A 55 8.20 11.66 8.71
N ASP A 56 9.16 12.47 9.15
CA ASP A 56 9.65 12.53 10.52
C ASP A 56 8.70 13.23 11.51
N SER A 57 7.65 13.90 11.03
CA SER A 57 6.61 14.49 11.89
C SER A 57 5.47 13.51 12.21
N ILE A 58 5.52 12.29 11.68
CA ILE A 58 4.55 11.25 12.06
C ILE A 58 4.81 10.85 13.51
N SER A 59 3.76 10.76 14.32
CA SER A 59 3.78 10.45 15.75
C SER A 59 4.11 8.97 16.06
N PHE A 60 5.13 8.41 15.41
CA PHE A 60 5.66 7.08 15.70
C PHE A 60 7.11 7.16 16.21
N PRO A 61 7.51 6.26 17.14
CA PRO A 61 8.92 6.11 17.50
C PRO A 61 9.79 5.81 16.27
N ARG A 62 11.03 6.30 16.27
CA ARG A 62 11.97 6.10 15.14
C ARG A 62 12.20 4.62 14.87
N GLU A 63 12.39 3.83 15.91
CA GLU A 63 12.64 2.39 15.83
C GLU A 63 11.46 1.65 15.18
N TYR A 64 10.24 2.12 15.45
CA TYR A 64 9.03 1.59 14.81
C TYR A 64 9.02 1.91 13.31
N LEU A 65 9.35 3.14 12.93
CA LEU A 65 9.44 3.53 11.52
C LEU A 65 10.51 2.73 10.76
N GLU A 66 11.67 2.51 11.38
CA GLU A 66 12.75 1.69 10.80
C GLU A 66 12.30 0.24 10.58
N MET A 67 11.61 -0.35 11.56
CA MET A 67 11.04 -1.69 11.44
C MET A 67 9.99 -1.76 10.31
N VAL A 68 9.11 -0.77 10.20
CA VAL A 68 8.09 -0.69 9.13
C VAL A 68 8.76 -0.59 7.77
N LEU A 69 9.75 0.29 7.61
CA LEU A 69 10.49 0.45 6.35
C LEU A 69 11.24 -0.82 5.95
N ALA A 70 11.87 -1.51 6.91
CA ALA A 70 12.53 -2.78 6.68
C ALA A 70 11.52 -3.85 6.20
N ASN A 71 10.32 -3.88 6.79
CA ASN A 71 9.27 -4.80 6.38
C ASN A 71 8.75 -4.51 4.97
N VAL A 72 8.52 -3.23 4.63
CA VAL A 72 8.15 -2.86 3.25
C VAL A 72 9.23 -3.32 2.27
N LYS A 73 10.50 -3.04 2.57
CA LYS A 73 11.60 -3.44 1.69
C LYS A 73 11.61 -4.94 1.46
N ARG A 74 11.51 -5.75 2.53
CA ARG A 74 11.46 -7.21 2.43
C ARG A 74 10.30 -7.68 1.54
N LEU A 75 9.11 -7.14 1.73
CA LEU A 75 7.93 -7.51 0.94
C LEU A 75 8.05 -7.09 -0.53
N ALA A 76 8.62 -5.91 -0.79
CA ALA A 76 8.88 -5.43 -2.13
C ALA A 76 9.92 -6.33 -2.85
N ASP A 77 11.00 -6.71 -2.17
CA ASP A 77 12.02 -7.62 -2.68
C ASP A 77 11.42 -8.99 -3.03
N GLU A 78 10.54 -9.55 -2.17
CA GLU A 78 9.81 -10.80 -2.44
C GLU A 78 8.94 -10.74 -3.70
N ASP A 79 8.41 -9.56 -4.01
CA ASP A 79 7.57 -9.33 -5.17
C ASP A 79 8.33 -8.79 -6.40
N GLY A 80 9.65 -8.56 -6.29
CA GLY A 80 10.46 -7.99 -7.36
C GLY A 80 10.15 -6.52 -7.66
N LEU A 81 9.70 -5.76 -6.66
CA LEU A 81 9.31 -4.36 -6.77
C LEU A 81 10.42 -3.43 -6.24
N GLU A 82 10.70 -2.36 -6.95
CA GLU A 82 11.57 -1.26 -6.47
C GLU A 82 10.70 -0.13 -5.91
N ILE A 83 10.77 0.10 -4.59
CA ILE A 83 10.02 1.18 -3.92
C ILE A 83 11.00 2.26 -3.44
N LYS A 84 10.78 3.50 -3.88
CA LYS A 84 11.55 4.68 -3.46
C LYS A 84 10.71 5.57 -2.57
N PHE A 85 11.17 5.77 -1.35
CA PHE A 85 10.55 6.66 -0.39
C PHE A 85 11.06 8.09 -0.54
N SER A 86 10.14 9.05 -0.56
CA SER A 86 10.46 10.47 -0.37
C SER A 86 10.50 10.79 1.13
N GLY A 87 11.37 11.73 1.53
CA GLY A 87 11.38 12.24 2.91
C GLY A 87 10.20 13.18 3.24
N LYS A 88 9.33 13.43 2.26
CA LYS A 88 8.16 14.30 2.33
C LYS A 88 6.95 13.55 1.81
N LEU A 89 5.88 13.53 2.59
CA LEU A 89 4.57 13.10 2.14
C LEU A 89 3.84 14.30 1.51
N PRO A 90 3.09 14.07 0.42
CA PRO A 90 2.29 15.11 -0.23
C PRO A 90 1.21 15.66 0.69
#